data_AF-A0A1S1BHB9-F1
#
_entry.id   AF-A0A1S1BHB9-F1
#
_cell.length_a   1.000
_cell.length_b   1.000
_cell.length_c   1.000
_cell.angle_alpha   90.00
_cell.angle_beta   90.00
_cell.angle_gamma   90.00
#
_symmetry.space_group_name_H-M   'P 1'
#
loop_
_entity.id
_entity.type
_entity.pdbx_description
1 polymer ?
#
loop_
_entity_poly.entity_id
_entity_poly.type
_entity_poly.pdbx_seq_one_letter_code
_entity_poly.pdbx_strand_id
1 'polypeptide(L)'
;MKLRNVLAACVAALSVIATATTTAEAQPFKQQGCSAHYLVAVPGGANTAEGIPDYVPHGGNVFMTGILTKLGTAGEIDPVWVSYRSTPFAATPYKQASATGYNKARATVTRLANACPDARFSFTGYSLGADIAARLTSDIAHGRGPIAPEKVSGVALFANPYQGDNGAVLSHGTSPHARGSLGPLPEGYGELGPRVLEICNAGDLVCNMNEAHRGLVSPAMRTNVAAGQIPFGEFNNLFRSLGLGAFAVFHDIGLHGSYTLGQQREASNWIIEQSLAPIQVPIP
;
A
#
# COMPACT_ATOMS: atom_id res chain seq x y z
N MET A 1 28.96 -34.82 -67.52
CA MET A 1 29.68 -35.01 -66.24
C MET A 1 28.64 -35.02 -65.12
N LYS A 2 28.46 -36.19 -64.49
CA LYS A 2 27.78 -36.52 -63.21
C LYS A 2 26.58 -35.68 -62.70
N LEU A 3 25.43 -36.37 -62.66
CA LEU A 3 24.27 -36.32 -61.74
C LEU A 3 24.47 -35.65 -60.36
N ARG A 4 23.42 -34.95 -59.89
CA ARG A 4 22.59 -35.25 -58.69
C ARG A 4 21.41 -34.23 -58.64
N ASN A 5 20.14 -34.65 -58.80
CA ASN A 5 19.21 -35.18 -57.77
C ASN A 5 18.96 -34.13 -56.66
N VAL A 6 17.75 -33.68 -56.27
CA VAL A 6 16.39 -34.26 -56.26
C VAL A 6 15.34 -33.13 -56.15
N LEU A 7 14.13 -33.40 -56.67
CA LEU A 7 12.87 -32.69 -56.48
C LEU A 7 12.49 -32.41 -55.01
N ALA A 8 11.73 -31.34 -54.77
CA ALA A 8 10.66 -31.35 -53.77
C ALA A 8 9.58 -30.32 -54.14
N ALA A 9 8.33 -30.81 -54.17
CA ALA A 9 7.15 -30.12 -54.64
C ALA A 9 6.66 -29.05 -53.64
N CYS A 10 6.27 -27.89 -54.16
CA CYS A 10 5.51 -26.88 -53.43
C CYS A 10 4.06 -27.35 -53.26
N VAL A 11 3.69 -27.79 -52.06
CA VAL A 11 2.29 -27.90 -51.64
C VAL A 11 2.06 -26.87 -50.55
N ALA A 12 1.14 -25.95 -50.83
CA ALA A 12 0.71 -24.90 -49.93
C ALA A 12 0.01 -25.48 -48.69
N ALA A 13 0.43 -25.04 -47.51
CA ALA A 13 -0.35 -25.15 -46.28
C ALA A 13 -0.29 -23.79 -45.57
N LEU A 14 -1.29 -22.93 -45.82
CA LEU A 14 -1.53 -21.76 -44.98
C LEU A 14 -1.97 -22.27 -43.60
N SER A 15 -1.05 -22.20 -42.64
CA SER A 15 -1.35 -22.44 -41.23
C SER A 15 -2.03 -21.18 -40.68
N VAL A 16 -3.28 -21.32 -40.25
CA VAL A 16 -3.98 -20.31 -39.46
C VAL A 16 -3.23 -20.11 -38.16
N ILE A 17 -2.60 -18.94 -37.98
CA ILE A 17 -2.01 -18.55 -36.70
C ILE A 17 -3.18 -18.20 -35.78
N ALA A 18 -3.59 -19.15 -34.95
CA ALA A 18 -4.46 -18.86 -33.82
C ALA A 18 -3.67 -17.99 -32.83
N THR A 19 -4.01 -16.70 -32.78
CA THR A 19 -3.55 -15.79 -31.74
C THR A 19 -4.09 -16.28 -30.40
N ALA A 20 -3.25 -16.94 -29.61
CA ALA A 20 -3.56 -17.23 -28.22
C ALA A 20 -3.67 -15.90 -27.47
N THR A 21 -4.89 -15.45 -27.24
CA THR A 21 -5.19 -14.42 -26.25
C THR A 21 -4.85 -15.00 -24.89
N THR A 22 -3.73 -14.59 -24.30
CA THR A 22 -3.44 -14.85 -22.90
C THR A 22 -4.45 -14.08 -22.06
N THR A 23 -5.54 -14.76 -21.70
CA THR A 23 -6.38 -14.31 -20.59
C THR A 23 -5.50 -14.27 -19.36
N ALA A 24 -5.45 -13.12 -18.69
CA ALA A 24 -4.77 -13.00 -17.41
C ALA A 24 -5.42 -14.00 -16.45
N GLU A 25 -4.72 -15.09 -16.17
CA GLU A 25 -5.19 -16.14 -15.29
C GLU A 25 -5.45 -15.50 -13.91
N ALA A 26 -6.72 -15.53 -13.49
CA ALA A 26 -7.07 -15.17 -12.13
C ALA A 26 -6.24 -16.07 -11.21
N GLN A 27 -5.33 -15.46 -10.44
CA GLN A 27 -4.45 -16.16 -9.52
C GLN A 27 -5.30 -17.15 -8.70
N PRO A 28 -4.94 -18.45 -8.67
CA PRO A 28 -5.74 -19.44 -7.99
C PRO A 28 -5.85 -19.03 -6.53
N PHE A 29 -7.08 -18.73 -6.11
CA PHE A 29 -7.46 -18.75 -4.71
C PHE A 29 -7.03 -20.14 -4.23
N LYS A 30 -5.96 -20.23 -3.44
CA LYS A 30 -5.56 -21.52 -2.87
C LYS A 30 -6.81 -22.08 -2.21
N GLN A 31 -7.07 -23.36 -2.41
CA GLN A 31 -8.16 -24.12 -1.81
C GLN A 31 -8.03 -24.23 -0.27
N GLN A 32 -7.98 -23.09 0.39
CA GLN A 32 -8.21 -22.93 1.81
C GLN A 32 -9.56 -22.22 1.87
N GLY A 33 -10.49 -22.74 2.66
CA GLY A 33 -11.83 -22.17 2.78
C GLY A 33 -11.78 -20.68 3.17
N CYS A 34 -12.95 -20.05 3.23
CA CYS A 34 -13.03 -18.67 3.65
C CYS A 34 -12.42 -18.45 5.04
N SER A 35 -11.52 -17.47 5.15
CA SER A 35 -11.16 -16.90 6.44
C SER A 35 -12.31 -16.02 6.95
N ALA A 36 -12.58 -16.07 8.25
CA ALA A 36 -13.52 -15.16 8.90
C ALA A 36 -12.97 -13.72 8.93
N HIS A 37 -11.63 -13.57 8.96
CA HIS A 37 -10.96 -12.28 9.00
C HIS A 37 -9.81 -12.20 7.99
N TYR A 38 -9.77 -11.14 7.20
CA TYR A 38 -8.64 -10.84 6.32
C TYR A 38 -7.91 -9.58 6.79
N LEU A 39 -6.58 -9.59 6.71
CA LEU A 39 -5.76 -8.38 6.81
C LEU A 39 -5.24 -8.00 5.42
N VAL A 40 -5.74 -6.90 4.86
CA VAL A 40 -5.24 -6.37 3.59
C VAL A 40 -4.06 -5.44 3.87
N ALA A 41 -2.85 -5.96 3.64
CA ALA A 41 -1.59 -5.27 3.77
C ALA A 41 -1.21 -4.56 2.46
N VAL A 42 -1.03 -3.24 2.50
CA VAL A 42 -0.72 -2.40 1.33
C VAL A 42 0.72 -1.88 1.43
N PRO A 43 1.66 -2.45 0.65
CA PRO A 43 3.05 -2.02 0.59
C PRO A 43 3.26 -0.54 0.21
N GLY A 44 4.42 0.01 0.59
CA GLY A 44 4.85 1.35 0.18
C GLY A 44 5.50 1.43 -1.20
N GLY A 45 6.01 2.62 -1.50
CA GLY A 45 6.81 2.88 -2.71
C GLY A 45 8.01 1.96 -2.80
N ALA A 46 8.23 1.33 -3.95
CA ALA A 46 9.32 0.38 -4.21
C ALA A 46 9.34 -0.85 -3.28
N ASN A 47 8.23 -1.17 -2.60
CA ASN A 47 8.15 -2.34 -1.71
C ASN A 47 7.28 -3.48 -2.28
N THR A 48 6.77 -3.33 -3.49
CA THR A 48 5.97 -4.34 -4.19
C THR A 48 6.07 -4.18 -5.71
N ALA A 49 5.66 -5.23 -6.44
CA ALA A 49 5.60 -5.27 -7.89
C ALA A 49 4.41 -6.10 -8.35
N GLU A 50 3.99 -5.89 -9.61
CA GLU A 50 2.98 -6.74 -10.25
C GLU A 50 3.46 -8.19 -10.32
N GLY A 51 2.51 -9.13 -10.17
CA GLY A 51 2.79 -10.57 -10.33
C GLY A 51 3.27 -11.28 -9.07
N ILE A 52 3.59 -10.57 -7.98
CA ILE A 52 3.82 -11.22 -6.67
C ILE A 52 2.48 -11.82 -6.21
N PRO A 53 2.39 -13.12 -5.89
CA PRO A 53 1.13 -13.68 -5.40
C PRO A 53 0.73 -13.06 -4.05
N ASP A 54 -0.56 -12.77 -3.86
CA ASP A 54 -1.03 -12.00 -2.69
C ASP A 54 -0.81 -12.71 -1.33
N TYR A 55 -0.55 -14.03 -1.33
CA TYR A 55 -0.21 -14.80 -0.12
C TYR A 55 1.29 -14.78 0.23
N VAL A 56 2.13 -14.21 -0.65
CA VAL A 56 3.58 -14.09 -0.41
C VAL A 56 3.83 -12.81 0.38
N PRO A 57 4.35 -12.90 1.62
CA PRO A 57 4.62 -11.73 2.44
C PRO A 57 5.64 -10.80 1.78
N HIS A 58 5.31 -9.51 1.66
CA HIS A 58 6.21 -8.47 1.16
C HIS A 58 5.78 -7.07 1.68
N GLY A 59 6.50 -6.00 1.34
CA GLY A 59 5.98 -4.64 1.54
C GLY A 59 6.57 -3.76 2.66
N GLY A 60 7.80 -3.99 3.10
CA GLY A 60 8.41 -3.15 4.15
C GLY A 60 7.71 -3.38 5.50
N ASN A 61 7.20 -2.32 6.15
CA ASN A 61 6.55 -2.46 7.46
C ASN A 61 5.35 -3.43 7.45
N VAL A 62 4.56 -3.43 6.37
CA VAL A 62 3.38 -4.29 6.30
C VAL A 62 3.72 -5.78 6.12
N PHE A 63 4.96 -6.13 5.77
CA PHE A 63 5.45 -7.51 5.80
C PHE A 63 5.33 -8.07 7.21
N MET A 64 5.99 -7.42 8.18
CA MET A 64 6.04 -7.90 9.55
C MET A 64 4.70 -7.74 10.26
N THR A 65 3.93 -6.66 10.00
CA THR A 65 2.58 -6.52 10.57
C THR A 65 1.69 -7.71 10.19
N GLY A 66 1.73 -8.15 8.93
CA GLY A 66 0.97 -9.32 8.49
C GLY A 66 1.47 -10.62 9.13
N ILE A 67 2.78 -10.85 9.17
CA ILE A 67 3.37 -12.03 9.81
C ILE A 67 3.01 -12.11 11.29
N LEU A 68 3.20 -11.02 12.04
CA LEU A 68 2.88 -10.95 13.45
C LEU A 68 1.39 -11.21 13.67
N THR A 69 0.51 -10.59 12.89
CA THR A 69 -0.94 -10.76 13.02
C THR A 69 -1.35 -12.22 12.83
N LYS A 70 -0.86 -12.87 11.77
CA LYS A 70 -1.17 -14.28 11.52
C LYS A 70 -0.69 -15.18 12.65
N LEU A 71 0.50 -14.93 13.20
CA LEU A 71 1.06 -15.72 14.31
C LEU A 71 0.29 -15.48 15.62
N GLY A 72 -0.03 -14.23 15.96
CA GLY A 72 -0.74 -13.87 17.20
C GLY A 72 -2.17 -14.40 17.27
N THR A 73 -2.79 -14.66 16.11
CA THR A 73 -4.14 -15.23 16.05
C THR A 73 -4.17 -16.69 15.62
N ALA A 74 -3.01 -17.38 15.61
CA ALA A 74 -2.91 -18.76 15.13
C ALA A 74 -3.55 -19.01 13.74
N GLY A 75 -3.54 -18.00 12.87
CA GLY A 75 -4.11 -18.07 11.53
C GLY A 75 -5.57 -17.62 11.38
N GLU A 76 -6.27 -17.25 12.45
CA GLU A 76 -7.67 -16.75 12.38
C GLU A 76 -7.82 -15.47 11.54
N ILE A 77 -6.80 -14.60 11.55
CA ILE A 77 -6.69 -13.47 10.61
C ILE A 77 -5.71 -13.88 9.51
N ASP A 78 -6.21 -13.96 8.28
CA ASP A 78 -5.39 -14.30 7.11
C ASP A 78 -4.92 -13.04 6.38
N PRO A 79 -3.62 -12.71 6.38
CA PRO A 79 -3.11 -11.56 5.67
C PRO A 79 -2.97 -11.82 4.17
N VAL A 80 -3.31 -10.81 3.38
CA VAL A 80 -2.98 -10.72 1.96
C VAL A 80 -2.17 -9.45 1.71
N TRP A 81 -1.12 -9.55 0.90
CA TRP A 81 -0.27 -8.42 0.55
C TRP A 81 -0.58 -7.97 -0.87
N VAL A 82 -0.99 -6.70 -1.01
CA VAL A 82 -1.46 -6.15 -2.27
C VAL A 82 -0.30 -5.92 -3.23
N SER A 83 -0.28 -6.67 -4.33
CA SER A 83 0.76 -6.59 -5.37
C SER A 83 0.39 -5.65 -6.52
N TYR A 84 1.15 -4.57 -6.70
CA TYR A 84 0.92 -3.59 -7.75
C TYR A 84 2.21 -2.92 -8.22
N ARG A 85 2.15 -2.17 -9.32
CA ARG A 85 3.29 -1.39 -9.81
C ARG A 85 3.56 -0.21 -8.87
N SER A 86 4.49 -0.38 -7.94
CA SER A 86 4.83 0.62 -6.92
C SER A 86 6.19 1.24 -7.18
N THR A 87 6.28 2.14 -8.16
CA THR A 87 7.52 2.87 -8.49
C THR A 87 7.31 4.39 -8.49
N PRO A 88 6.72 4.96 -7.41
CA PRO A 88 6.48 6.40 -7.32
C PRO A 88 7.79 7.17 -7.48
N PHE A 89 7.74 8.31 -8.18
CA PHE A 89 8.87 9.21 -8.47
C PHE A 89 9.93 8.62 -9.42
N ALA A 90 10.19 7.32 -9.36
CA ALA A 90 11.21 6.65 -10.18
C ALA A 90 10.73 6.42 -11.62
N ALA A 91 9.64 5.68 -11.80
CA ALA A 91 9.13 5.33 -13.13
C ALA A 91 7.67 5.74 -13.34
N THR A 92 6.98 6.19 -12.30
CA THR A 92 5.57 6.56 -12.35
C THR A 92 5.34 7.77 -11.43
N PRO A 93 4.66 8.83 -11.90
CA PRO A 93 4.27 9.93 -11.03
C PRO A 93 3.46 9.42 -9.83
N TYR A 94 3.64 10.05 -8.66
CA TYR A 94 3.05 9.58 -7.41
C TYR A 94 1.54 9.34 -7.52
N LYS A 95 0.78 10.30 -8.07
CA LYS A 95 -0.67 10.21 -8.22
C LYS A 95 -1.10 9.00 -9.05
N GLN A 96 -0.33 8.66 -10.09
CA GLN A 96 -0.63 7.50 -10.93
C GLN A 96 -0.34 6.19 -10.19
N ALA A 97 0.83 6.08 -9.53
CA ALA A 97 1.16 4.90 -8.73
C ALA A 97 0.14 4.67 -7.59
N SER A 98 -0.26 5.76 -6.94
CA SER A 98 -1.29 5.79 -5.89
C SER A 98 -2.67 5.37 -6.40
N ALA A 99 -3.09 5.84 -7.58
CA ALA A 99 -4.36 5.41 -8.19
C ALA A 99 -4.35 3.94 -8.59
N THR A 100 -3.25 3.45 -9.18
CA THR A 100 -3.10 2.03 -9.53
C THR A 100 -3.15 1.13 -8.29
N GLY A 101 -2.41 1.50 -7.23
CA GLY A 101 -2.43 0.75 -5.97
C GLY A 101 -3.80 0.78 -5.30
N TYR A 102 -4.49 1.93 -5.30
CA TYR A 102 -5.86 2.04 -4.79
C TYR A 102 -6.83 1.10 -5.52
N ASN A 103 -6.80 1.10 -6.86
CA ASN A 103 -7.65 0.22 -7.65
C ASN A 103 -7.36 -1.26 -7.37
N LYS A 104 -6.08 -1.62 -7.19
CA LYS A 104 -5.68 -2.99 -6.84
C LYS A 104 -6.15 -3.38 -5.44
N ALA A 105 -5.95 -2.54 -4.43
CA ALA A 105 -6.40 -2.79 -3.06
C ALA A 105 -7.92 -2.96 -3.00
N ARG A 106 -8.67 -2.04 -3.64
CA ARG A 106 -10.13 -2.12 -3.75
C ARG A 106 -10.57 -3.41 -4.43
N ALA A 107 -9.94 -3.79 -5.55
CA ALA A 107 -10.24 -5.03 -6.25
C ALA A 107 -9.94 -6.29 -5.41
N THR A 108 -8.85 -6.28 -4.63
CA THR A 108 -8.52 -7.35 -3.69
C THR A 108 -9.63 -7.51 -2.64
N VAL A 109 -10.09 -6.43 -2.02
CA VAL A 109 -11.20 -6.46 -1.06
C VAL A 109 -12.49 -6.95 -1.72
N THR A 110 -12.86 -6.41 -2.88
CA THR A 110 -14.06 -6.84 -3.63
C THR A 110 -14.03 -8.35 -3.90
N ARG A 111 -12.89 -8.87 -4.39
CA ARG A 111 -12.75 -10.30 -4.68
C ARG A 111 -12.93 -11.14 -3.42
N LEU A 112 -12.28 -10.77 -2.32
CA LEU A 112 -12.37 -11.50 -1.05
C LEU A 112 -13.79 -11.43 -0.46
N ALA A 113 -14.42 -10.27 -0.48
CA ALA A 113 -15.78 -10.09 0.02
C ALA A 113 -16.83 -10.84 -0.82
N ASN A 114 -16.62 -10.96 -2.13
CA ASN A 114 -17.48 -11.77 -3.00
C ASN A 114 -17.29 -13.27 -2.76
N ALA A 115 -16.05 -13.71 -2.56
CA ALA A 115 -15.74 -15.12 -2.27
C ALA A 115 -16.19 -15.53 -0.86
N CYS A 116 -16.09 -14.61 0.10
CA CYS A 116 -16.36 -14.82 1.51
C CYS A 116 -17.26 -13.71 2.06
N PRO A 117 -18.59 -13.79 1.83
CA PRO A 117 -19.54 -12.74 2.18
C PRO A 117 -19.56 -12.38 3.66
N ASP A 118 -19.29 -13.34 4.54
CA ASP A 118 -19.31 -13.12 6.00
C ASP A 118 -17.97 -12.61 6.56
N ALA A 119 -16.93 -12.51 5.73
CA ALA A 119 -15.62 -12.09 6.18
C ALA A 119 -15.59 -10.62 6.62
N ARG A 120 -14.78 -10.36 7.64
CA ARG A 120 -14.42 -9.02 8.11
C ARG A 120 -13.01 -8.66 7.63
N PHE A 121 -12.74 -7.36 7.52
CA PHE A 121 -11.55 -6.83 6.89
C PHE A 121 -10.82 -5.87 7.81
N SER A 122 -9.53 -6.10 7.99
CA SER A 122 -8.61 -5.13 8.57
C SER A 122 -7.63 -4.64 7.50
N PHE A 123 -7.05 -3.47 7.72
CA PHE A 123 -6.13 -2.84 6.76
C PHE A 123 -4.83 -2.43 7.44
N THR A 124 -3.72 -2.58 6.73
CA THR A 124 -2.48 -1.90 7.11
C THR A 124 -1.79 -1.34 5.89
N GLY A 125 -1.18 -0.17 6.02
CA GLY A 125 -0.51 0.50 4.92
C GLY A 125 0.78 1.17 5.39
N TYR A 126 1.76 1.26 4.51
CA TYR A 126 3.00 2.00 4.76
C TYR A 126 3.27 3.02 3.65
N SER A 127 3.52 4.29 3.99
CA SER A 127 3.88 5.34 3.03
C SER A 127 2.82 5.48 1.92
N LEU A 128 3.17 5.29 0.65
CA LEU A 128 2.22 5.19 -0.47
C LEU A 128 1.06 4.20 -0.19
N GLY A 129 1.34 3.09 0.48
CA GLY A 129 0.33 2.12 0.88
C GLY A 129 -0.59 2.63 1.99
N ALA A 130 -0.08 3.50 2.87
CA ALA A 130 -0.90 4.17 3.89
C ALA A 130 -1.83 5.22 3.27
N ASP A 131 -1.38 5.96 2.25
CA ASP A 131 -2.25 6.79 1.40
C ASP A 131 -3.43 5.96 0.85
N ILE A 132 -3.11 4.83 0.21
CA ILE A 132 -4.11 3.96 -0.40
C ILE A 132 -5.10 3.43 0.64
N ALA A 133 -4.60 2.89 1.76
CA ALA A 133 -5.43 2.33 2.82
C ALA A 133 -6.27 3.41 3.53
N ALA A 134 -5.72 4.61 3.75
CA ALA A 134 -6.44 5.74 4.33
C ALA A 134 -7.63 6.16 3.46
N ARG A 135 -7.42 6.35 2.16
CA ARG A 135 -8.51 6.71 1.23
C ARG A 135 -9.54 5.60 1.11
N LEU A 136 -9.12 4.34 1.03
CA LEU A 136 -10.04 3.21 1.00
C LEU A 136 -10.90 3.13 2.28
N THR A 137 -10.29 3.37 3.44
CA THR A 137 -11.00 3.41 4.72
C THR A 137 -12.02 4.55 4.76
N SER A 138 -11.63 5.75 4.31
CA SER A 138 -12.53 6.90 4.21
C SER A 138 -13.68 6.63 3.25
N ASP A 139 -13.42 6.03 2.09
CA ASP A 139 -14.46 5.66 1.13
C ASP A 139 -15.45 4.64 1.70
N ILE A 140 -14.95 3.63 2.40
CA ILE A 140 -15.80 2.65 3.07
C ILE A 140 -16.67 3.34 4.13
N ALA A 141 -16.07 4.17 5.00
CA ALA A 141 -16.78 4.88 6.07
C ALA A 141 -17.93 5.76 5.57
N HIS A 142 -17.83 6.25 4.33
CA HIS A 142 -18.84 7.10 3.69
C HIS A 142 -19.67 6.35 2.64
N GLY A 143 -19.74 5.02 2.71
CA GLY A 143 -20.65 4.20 1.90
C GLY A 143 -20.27 4.06 0.43
N ARG A 144 -19.04 4.44 0.03
CA ARG A 144 -18.53 4.29 -1.34
C ARG A 144 -17.98 2.88 -1.63
N GLY A 145 -17.98 2.03 -0.60
CA GLY A 145 -17.60 0.62 -0.68
C GLY A 145 -16.08 0.40 -0.75
N PRO A 146 -15.63 -0.82 -1.08
CA PRO A 146 -16.38 -1.91 -1.70
C PRO A 146 -17.14 -2.81 -0.71
N ILE A 147 -17.03 -2.55 0.58
CA ILE A 147 -17.73 -3.24 1.66
C ILE A 147 -18.46 -2.22 2.54
N ALA A 148 -19.39 -2.70 3.36
CA ALA A 148 -20.05 -1.87 4.35
C ALA A 148 -19.07 -1.51 5.49
N PRO A 149 -19.17 -0.31 6.10
CA PRO A 149 -18.33 0.10 7.23
C PRO A 149 -18.23 -0.92 8.36
N GLU A 150 -19.34 -1.62 8.65
CA GLU A 150 -19.45 -2.58 9.74
C GLU A 150 -18.57 -3.80 9.49
N LYS A 151 -18.12 -4.06 8.26
CA LYS A 151 -17.17 -5.13 7.92
C LYS A 151 -15.72 -4.74 8.16
N VAL A 152 -15.42 -3.47 8.46
CA VAL A 152 -14.05 -3.04 8.80
C VAL A 152 -13.81 -3.30 10.28
N SER A 153 -12.85 -4.18 10.58
CA SER A 153 -12.44 -4.52 11.94
C SER A 153 -11.46 -3.48 12.49
N GLY A 154 -10.25 -3.38 11.95
CA GLY A 154 -9.25 -2.41 12.40
C GLY A 154 -8.31 -1.95 11.30
N VAL A 155 -7.72 -0.77 11.46
CA VAL A 155 -6.78 -0.18 10.49
C VAL A 155 -5.53 0.30 11.22
N ALA A 156 -4.34 0.01 10.71
CA ALA A 156 -3.08 0.54 11.24
C ALA A 156 -2.18 1.08 10.13
N LEU A 157 -1.87 2.38 10.17
CA LEU A 157 -1.19 3.11 9.10
C LEU A 157 0.17 3.61 9.56
N PHE A 158 1.20 3.32 8.77
CA PHE A 158 2.56 3.79 8.98
C PHE A 158 2.87 4.88 7.97
N ALA A 159 3.40 6.00 8.43
CA ALA A 159 3.83 7.09 7.56
C ALA A 159 2.72 7.58 6.62
N ASN A 160 1.49 7.71 7.11
CA ASN A 160 0.37 8.15 6.29
C ASN A 160 0.57 9.60 5.84
N PRO A 161 0.66 9.89 4.53
CA PRO A 161 0.75 11.27 4.06
C PRO A 161 -0.51 12.09 4.32
N TYR A 162 -1.63 11.46 4.69
CA TYR A 162 -2.84 12.13 5.13
C TYR A 162 -2.95 12.32 6.66
N GLN A 163 -1.89 12.05 7.42
CA GLN A 163 -1.92 12.10 8.89
C GLN A 163 -2.43 13.44 9.43
N GLY A 164 -3.27 13.37 10.47
CA GLY A 164 -3.84 14.50 11.19
C GLY A 164 -5.31 14.78 10.85
N ASP A 165 -6.10 15.18 11.86
CA ASP A 165 -7.48 15.67 11.75
C ASP A 165 -8.49 14.73 11.04
N ASN A 166 -8.19 13.43 10.94
CA ASN A 166 -9.09 12.42 10.32
C ASN A 166 -9.95 11.63 11.33
N GLY A 167 -9.80 11.88 12.64
CA GLY A 167 -10.52 11.16 13.71
C GLY A 167 -9.88 9.82 14.14
N ALA A 168 -8.64 9.56 13.74
CA ALA A 168 -7.89 8.36 14.12
C ALA A 168 -7.35 8.43 15.56
N VAL A 169 -7.12 7.24 16.13
CA VAL A 169 -6.32 7.05 17.33
C VAL A 169 -4.83 7.17 16.98
N LEU A 170 -4.05 7.77 17.87
CA LEU A 170 -2.61 7.97 17.66
C LEU A 170 -1.82 6.94 18.46
N SER A 171 -0.78 6.39 17.84
CA SER A 171 0.17 5.53 18.53
C SER A 171 0.96 6.30 19.59
N HIS A 172 1.53 5.59 20.57
CA HIS A 172 2.21 6.23 21.71
C HIS A 172 3.31 7.23 21.31
N GLY A 173 4.02 6.97 20.21
CA GLY A 173 5.09 7.83 19.70
C GLY A 173 4.63 8.94 18.73
N THR A 174 3.35 8.97 18.38
CA THR A 174 2.83 9.87 17.35
C THR A 174 2.36 11.18 17.96
N SER A 175 2.94 12.29 17.50
CA SER A 175 2.55 13.63 17.95
C SER A 175 1.11 13.97 17.52
N PRO A 176 0.27 14.54 18.40
CA PRO A 176 -1.06 15.04 18.03
C PRO A 176 -1.02 16.24 17.06
N HIS A 177 0.14 16.90 16.98
CA HIS A 177 0.37 18.00 16.05
C HIS A 177 0.99 17.55 14.73
N ALA A 178 1.27 16.25 14.54
CA ALA A 178 1.79 15.74 13.27
C ALA A 178 0.78 16.01 12.16
N ARG A 179 1.26 16.56 11.04
CA ARG A 179 0.46 16.79 9.83
C ARG A 179 1.17 16.20 8.63
N GLY A 180 0.44 15.39 7.88
CA GLY A 180 0.96 14.72 6.70
C GLY A 180 1.24 15.69 5.54
N SER A 181 2.09 15.22 4.63
CA SER A 181 2.52 15.95 3.43
C SER A 181 1.37 16.26 2.44
N LEU A 182 0.27 15.53 2.50
CA LEU A 182 -0.93 15.72 1.68
C LEU A 182 -2.09 16.37 2.45
N GLY A 183 -1.89 16.73 3.72
CA GLY A 183 -2.94 17.28 4.59
C GLY A 183 -4.00 16.24 4.98
N PRO A 184 -5.04 16.62 5.73
CA PRO A 184 -6.09 15.70 6.14
C PRO A 184 -6.92 15.21 4.93
N LEU A 185 -7.60 14.07 5.09
CA LEU A 185 -8.63 13.64 4.15
C LEU A 185 -9.84 14.59 4.24
N PRO A 186 -10.48 14.97 3.12
CA PRO A 186 -11.60 15.91 3.14
C PRO A 186 -12.76 15.52 4.07
N GLU A 187 -13.03 14.22 4.21
CA GLU A 187 -14.12 13.69 5.04
C GLU A 187 -13.61 12.87 6.24
N GLY A 188 -12.29 12.77 6.44
CA GLY A 188 -11.69 11.93 7.48
C GLY A 188 -12.12 10.45 7.39
N TYR A 189 -12.13 9.77 8.53
CA TYR A 189 -12.50 8.35 8.65
C TYR A 189 -13.95 8.10 9.10
N GLY A 190 -14.75 9.14 9.32
CA GLY A 190 -16.14 9.01 9.80
C GLY A 190 -16.25 8.12 11.04
N GLU A 191 -17.22 7.21 11.04
CA GLU A 191 -17.44 6.26 12.14
C GLU A 191 -16.31 5.23 12.32
N LEU A 192 -15.43 5.07 11.34
CA LEU A 192 -14.29 4.16 11.44
C LEU A 192 -13.10 4.80 12.15
N GLY A 193 -13.10 6.12 12.42
CA GLY A 193 -12.00 6.82 13.08
C GLY A 193 -11.46 6.12 14.34
N PRO A 194 -12.33 5.71 15.30
CA PRO A 194 -11.90 4.98 16.49
C PRO A 194 -11.26 3.60 16.21
N ARG A 195 -11.36 3.07 14.99
CA ARG A 195 -10.75 1.80 14.55
C ARG A 195 -9.44 2.01 13.76
N VAL A 196 -9.04 3.26 13.51
CA VAL A 196 -7.80 3.60 12.80
C VAL A 196 -6.71 4.00 13.79
N LEU A 197 -5.56 3.34 13.71
CA LEU A 197 -4.34 3.70 14.41
C LEU A 197 -3.35 4.36 13.44
N GLU A 198 -2.88 5.55 13.77
CA GLU A 198 -1.85 6.28 13.04
C GLU A 198 -0.50 6.19 13.75
N ILE A 199 0.50 5.71 13.01
CA ILE A 199 1.88 5.51 13.48
C ILE A 199 2.81 6.40 12.66
N CYS A 200 3.33 7.44 13.29
CA CYS A 200 4.18 8.42 12.66
C CYS A 200 5.40 8.74 13.53
N ASN A 201 6.59 8.56 12.97
CA ASN A 201 7.83 8.96 13.64
C ASN A 201 7.92 10.50 13.69
N ALA A 202 8.44 11.02 14.81
CA ALA A 202 8.78 12.43 14.88
C ALA A 202 9.79 12.78 13.78
N GLY A 203 9.51 13.80 12.97
CA GLY A 203 10.38 14.24 11.87
C GLY A 203 10.26 13.44 10.56
N ASP A 204 9.40 12.41 10.46
CA ASP A 204 9.12 11.80 9.16
C ASP A 204 8.40 12.82 8.26
N LEU A 205 9.05 13.26 7.17
CA LEU A 205 8.48 14.28 6.28
C LEU A 205 7.15 13.89 5.62
N VAL A 206 6.82 12.59 5.59
CA VAL A 206 5.62 12.10 4.90
C VAL A 206 4.41 12.31 5.79
N CYS A 207 4.46 11.89 7.06
CA CYS A 207 3.32 11.95 8.00
C CYS A 207 3.42 13.08 9.03
N ASN A 208 4.60 13.69 9.19
CA ASN A 208 4.87 14.81 10.08
C ASN A 208 5.72 15.86 9.34
N MET A 209 5.17 16.35 8.22
CA MET A 209 5.82 17.29 7.32
C MET A 209 6.07 18.63 8.02
N ASN A 210 7.34 19.04 8.07
CA ASN A 210 7.70 20.40 8.47
C ASN A 210 7.17 21.41 7.44
N GLU A 211 6.53 22.49 7.91
CA GLU A 211 6.01 23.56 7.05
C GLU A 211 7.09 24.14 6.11
N ALA A 212 8.31 24.31 6.61
CA ALA A 212 9.43 24.81 5.82
C ALA A 212 9.76 23.89 4.62
N HIS A 213 9.48 22.60 4.73
CA HIS A 213 9.74 21.60 3.70
C HIS A 213 8.55 21.38 2.76
N ARG A 214 7.39 21.99 3.02
CA ARG A 214 6.15 21.76 2.25
C ARG A 214 6.28 22.14 0.76
N GLY A 215 7.19 23.04 0.43
CA GLY A 215 7.55 23.37 -0.96
C GLY A 215 8.06 22.17 -1.77
N LEU A 216 8.50 21.07 -1.13
CA LEU A 216 8.95 19.84 -1.80
C LEU A 216 7.80 19.05 -2.42
N VAL A 217 6.58 19.16 -1.89
CA VAL A 217 5.48 18.25 -2.23
C VAL A 217 5.10 18.37 -3.70
N SER A 218 4.77 19.59 -4.16
CA SER A 218 4.33 19.81 -5.55
C SER A 218 5.35 19.34 -6.61
N PRO A 219 6.65 19.73 -6.55
CA PRO A 219 7.63 19.23 -7.51
C PRO A 219 7.89 17.73 -7.36
N ALA A 220 7.88 17.18 -6.13
CA ALA A 220 8.00 15.73 -5.93
C ALA A 220 6.85 14.96 -6.60
N MET A 221 5.61 15.41 -6.44
CA MET A 221 4.42 14.75 -7.03
C MET A 221 4.46 14.64 -8.56
N ARG A 222 5.21 15.53 -9.23
CA ARG A 222 5.39 15.55 -10.70
C ARG A 222 6.68 14.87 -11.16
N THR A 223 7.50 14.38 -10.25
CA THR A 223 8.77 13.74 -10.58
C THR A 223 8.54 12.36 -11.21
N ASN A 224 9.20 12.11 -12.35
CA ASN A 224 9.35 10.80 -12.98
C ASN A 224 10.76 10.71 -13.58
N VAL A 225 11.68 10.08 -12.84
CA VAL A 225 13.10 9.99 -13.19
C VAL A 225 13.30 9.25 -14.52
N ALA A 226 12.63 8.13 -14.72
CA ALA A 226 12.76 7.31 -15.94
C ALA A 226 12.30 8.05 -17.20
N ALA A 227 11.38 9.00 -17.05
CA ALA A 227 10.91 9.85 -18.14
C ALA A 227 11.70 11.18 -18.27
N GLY A 228 12.74 11.39 -17.46
CA GLY A 228 13.50 12.65 -17.41
C GLY A 228 12.69 13.86 -16.89
N GLN A 229 11.54 13.62 -16.26
CA GLN A 229 10.64 14.65 -15.76
C GLN A 229 11.01 14.99 -14.32
N ILE A 230 12.00 15.86 -14.14
CA ILE A 230 12.46 16.30 -12.82
C ILE A 230 12.41 17.83 -12.77
N PRO A 231 11.60 18.44 -11.89
CA PRO A 231 11.54 19.90 -11.70
C PRO A 231 12.80 20.50 -11.05
N PHE A 232 13.97 20.33 -11.65
CA PHE A 232 15.27 20.74 -11.07
C PHE A 232 15.32 22.22 -10.66
N GLY A 233 14.72 23.11 -11.43
CA GLY A 233 14.67 24.54 -11.09
C GLY A 233 13.93 24.81 -9.78
N GLU A 234 12.79 24.14 -9.57
CA GLU A 234 11.98 24.27 -8.35
C GLU A 234 12.71 23.68 -7.14
N PHE A 235 13.30 22.49 -7.28
CA PHE A 235 14.11 21.89 -6.23
C PHE A 235 15.32 22.76 -5.87
N ASN A 236 16.05 23.28 -6.88
CA ASN A 236 17.20 24.15 -6.63
C ASN A 236 16.81 25.45 -5.93
N ASN A 237 15.69 26.06 -6.32
CA ASN A 237 15.20 27.27 -5.67
C ASN A 237 14.84 27.01 -4.21
N LEU A 238 14.19 25.87 -3.93
CA LEU A 238 13.83 25.48 -2.57
C LEU A 238 15.06 25.15 -1.72
N PHE A 239 16.02 24.36 -2.22
CA PHE A 239 17.23 24.06 -1.46
C PHE A 239 18.07 25.31 -1.20
N ARG A 240 18.10 26.27 -2.13
CA ARG A 240 18.72 27.58 -1.90
C ARG A 240 18.01 28.38 -0.83
N SER A 241 16.67 28.36 -0.77
CA SER A 241 15.93 29.09 0.27
C SER A 241 16.04 28.45 1.65
N LEU A 242 16.19 27.12 1.73
CA LEU A 242 16.41 26.39 2.97
C LEU A 242 17.84 26.55 3.53
N GLY A 243 18.83 26.85 2.68
CA GLY A 243 20.23 26.98 3.10
C GLY A 243 20.73 25.70 3.80
N LEU A 244 21.31 25.84 4.99
CA LEU A 244 21.75 24.69 5.80
C LEU A 244 20.57 23.79 6.25
N GLY A 245 19.33 24.29 6.24
CA GLY A 245 18.13 23.50 6.52
C GLY A 245 17.87 22.39 5.50
N ALA A 246 18.49 22.44 4.31
CA ALA A 246 18.41 21.36 3.33
C ALA A 246 18.94 20.01 3.87
N PHE A 247 19.87 20.02 4.83
CA PHE A 247 20.36 18.79 5.47
C PHE A 247 19.26 18.09 6.29
N ALA A 248 18.33 18.86 6.89
CA ALA A 248 17.21 18.30 7.63
C ALA A 248 16.27 17.51 6.71
N VAL A 249 16.07 17.94 5.45
CA VAL A 249 15.27 17.18 4.47
C VAL A 249 15.79 15.76 4.28
N PHE A 250 17.11 15.58 4.15
CA PHE A 250 17.70 14.24 3.99
C PHE A 250 17.57 13.38 5.24
N HIS A 251 17.75 13.98 6.42
CA HIS A 251 17.50 13.32 7.70
C HIS A 251 16.04 12.86 7.83
N ASP A 252 15.09 13.75 7.51
CA ASP A 252 13.65 13.48 7.59
C ASP A 252 13.23 12.37 6.60
N ILE A 253 13.87 12.30 5.42
CA ILE A 253 13.71 11.17 4.48
C ILE A 253 14.24 9.87 5.08
N GLY A 254 15.35 9.92 5.82
CA GLY A 254 15.89 8.75 6.53
C GLY A 254 14.93 8.22 7.59
N LEU A 255 14.25 9.11 8.32
CA LEU A 255 13.28 8.73 9.34
C LEU A 255 12.07 7.99 8.78
N HIS A 256 11.69 8.29 7.53
CA HIS A 256 10.60 7.60 6.83
C HIS A 256 10.81 6.08 6.74
N GLY A 257 12.07 5.63 6.63
CA GLY A 257 12.43 4.21 6.57
C GLY A 257 12.69 3.54 7.92
N SER A 258 12.59 4.27 9.04
CA SER A 258 13.13 3.85 10.36
C SER A 258 12.10 3.26 11.33
N TYR A 259 10.94 2.83 10.82
CA TYR A 259 9.91 2.20 11.63
C TYR A 259 10.38 0.85 12.20
N THR A 260 10.10 0.65 13.48
CA THR A 260 10.67 -0.45 14.28
C THR A 260 9.76 -1.67 14.33
N LEU A 261 10.33 -2.81 14.72
CA LEU A 261 9.55 -4.01 15.02
C LEU A 261 8.54 -3.80 16.16
N GLY A 262 8.85 -2.91 17.12
CA GLY A 262 7.91 -2.54 18.19
C GLY A 262 6.64 -1.87 17.64
N GLN A 263 6.80 -0.95 16.69
CA GLN A 263 5.66 -0.31 16.02
C GLN A 263 4.88 -1.28 15.12
N GLN A 264 5.56 -2.22 14.47
CA GLN A 264 4.91 -3.29 13.70
C GLN A 264 4.09 -4.20 14.61
N ARG A 265 4.57 -4.46 15.83
CA ARG A 265 3.84 -5.22 16.87
C ARG A 265 2.65 -4.43 17.41
N GLU A 266 2.80 -3.14 17.68
CA GLU A 266 1.70 -2.26 18.08
C GLU A 266 0.57 -2.28 17.03
N ALA A 267 0.90 -2.13 15.75
CA ALA A 267 -0.08 -2.24 14.66
C ALA A 267 -0.77 -3.60 14.61
N SER A 268 -0.01 -4.69 14.80
CA SER A 268 -0.56 -6.04 14.83
C SER A 268 -1.52 -6.23 16.00
N ASN A 269 -1.13 -5.84 17.21
CA ASN A 269 -1.96 -5.92 18.40
C ASN A 269 -3.24 -5.09 18.24
N TRP A 270 -3.14 -3.88 17.70
CA TRP A 270 -4.31 -3.06 17.35
C TRP A 270 -5.27 -3.78 16.41
N ILE A 271 -4.77 -4.37 15.32
CA ILE A 271 -5.59 -5.12 14.36
C ILE A 271 -6.29 -6.31 15.04
N ILE A 272 -5.57 -7.04 15.89
CA ILE A 272 -6.09 -8.20 16.62
C ILE A 272 -7.20 -7.76 17.59
N GLU A 273 -6.94 -6.75 18.42
CA GLU A 273 -7.89 -6.23 19.40
C GLU A 273 -9.19 -5.74 18.73
N GLN A 274 -9.08 -4.99 17.63
CA GLN A 274 -10.23 -4.47 16.89
C GLN A 274 -10.98 -5.55 16.09
N SER A 275 -10.34 -6.68 15.81
CA SER A 275 -10.97 -7.78 15.06
C SER A 275 -11.98 -8.57 15.87
N LEU A 276 -11.86 -8.55 17.21
CA LEU A 276 -12.56 -9.45 18.13
C LEU A 276 -12.37 -10.94 17.79
N ALA A 277 -11.38 -11.28 16.96
CA ALA A 277 -10.98 -12.67 16.75
C ALA A 277 -10.48 -13.26 18.09
N PRO A 278 -10.73 -14.55 18.38
CA PRO A 278 -10.27 -15.16 19.63
C PRO A 278 -8.75 -15.01 19.77
N ILE A 279 -8.30 -14.20 20.76
CA ILE A 279 -6.88 -14.02 21.06
C ILE A 279 -6.38 -15.32 21.67
N GLN A 280 -5.58 -16.08 20.93
CA GLN A 280 -5.01 -17.33 21.44
C GLN A 280 -3.64 -17.10 22.12
N VAL A 281 -2.87 -16.07 21.69
CA VAL A 281 -1.62 -15.66 22.37
C VAL A 281 -1.35 -14.16 22.14
N PRO A 282 -1.32 -13.30 23.18
CA PRO A 282 -0.79 -11.94 23.07
C PRO A 282 0.68 -11.99 22.62
N ILE A 283 1.04 -11.28 21.56
CA ILE A 283 2.43 -11.19 21.12
C ILE A 283 3.13 -10.16 22.05
N PRO A 284 4.09 -10.57 22.89
CA PRO A 284 4.60 -9.74 24.00
C PRO A 284 5.34 -8.48 23.56
#